data_AF-A0A0D2F5F8-F1
#
_entry.id   AF-A0A0D2F5F8-F1
#
_cell.length_a   1.000
_cell.length_b   1.000
_cell.length_c   1.000
_cell.angle_alpha   90.00
_cell.angle_beta   90.00
_cell.angle_gamma   90.00
#
_symmetry.space_group_name_H-M   'P 1'
#
loop_
_entity.id
_entity.type
_entity.pdbx_description
1 polymer ?
#
loop_
_entity_poly.entity_id
_entity_poly.type
_entity_poly.pdbx_seq_one_letter_code
_entity_poly.pdbx_strand_id
1 'polypeptide(L)'
;MFSSTVSTDNNPKPRIYATAAEAEAAAAHEQRQAPPPRKKEDYEKIQSKQRAEMILGQYDLLIKYAVENGISIPKTRAYFRKVALGIEAQPVIKNWFS
;
A
#
# COMPACT_ATOMS: atom_id res chain seq x y z
N MET A 1 64.44 27.21 -36.63
CA MET A 1 62.98 27.22 -36.87
C MET A 1 62.36 26.36 -35.77
N PHE A 2 61.68 26.99 -34.80
CA PHE A 2 61.07 26.28 -33.68
C PHE A 2 59.60 26.00 -34.01
N SER A 3 59.23 24.72 -34.01
CA SER A 3 57.90 24.24 -34.38
C SER A 3 57.07 24.04 -33.11
N SER A 4 56.01 24.82 -32.95
CA SER A 4 55.07 24.72 -31.82
C SER A 4 54.03 23.63 -32.10
N THR A 5 54.07 22.52 -31.38
CA THR A 5 52.95 21.58 -31.32
C THR A 5 52.09 21.91 -30.12
N VAL A 6 50.93 22.52 -30.37
CA VAL A 6 49.88 22.69 -29.35
C VAL A 6 49.20 21.34 -29.20
N SER A 7 49.50 20.62 -28.12
CA SER A 7 48.76 19.42 -27.73
C SER A 7 47.42 19.84 -27.15
N THR A 8 46.36 19.68 -27.94
CA THR A 8 44.98 19.84 -27.48
C THR A 8 44.68 18.80 -26.40
N ASP A 9 44.33 19.32 -25.24
CA ASP A 9 43.95 18.65 -24.01
C ASP A 9 42.64 17.84 -24.23
N ASN A 10 42.73 16.51 -24.29
CA ASN A 10 41.55 15.62 -24.33
C ASN A 10 41.05 15.39 -22.90
N ASN A 11 40.41 16.41 -22.34
CA ASN A 11 39.71 16.30 -21.06
C ASN A 11 38.19 16.21 -21.33
N PRO A 12 37.54 15.04 -21.22
CA PRO A 12 36.09 14.96 -21.38
C PRO A 12 35.43 15.63 -20.18
N LYS A 13 34.93 16.85 -20.37
CA LYS A 13 34.04 17.52 -19.40
C LYS A 13 32.88 16.57 -19.03
N PRO A 14 32.49 16.48 -17.74
CA PRO A 14 31.30 15.75 -17.36
C PRO A 14 30.09 16.34 -18.08
N ARG A 15 29.35 15.52 -18.82
CA ARG A 15 28.08 15.93 -19.45
C ARG A 15 27.07 16.19 -18.34
N ILE A 16 26.67 17.46 -18.17
CA ILE A 16 25.74 17.90 -17.12
C ILE A 16 24.26 17.67 -17.53
N TYR A 17 24.00 17.37 -18.80
CA TYR A 17 22.64 17.23 -19.33
C TYR A 17 22.51 15.93 -20.15
N ALA A 18 21.51 15.13 -19.78
CA ALA A 18 21.04 14.00 -20.57
C ALA A 18 20.49 14.51 -21.91
N THR A 19 20.76 13.77 -22.98
CA THR A 19 20.23 14.13 -24.31
C THR A 19 18.74 13.84 -24.39
N ALA A 20 18.00 14.59 -25.23
CA ALA A 20 16.56 14.40 -25.40
C ALA A 20 16.19 12.95 -25.77
N ALA A 21 17.04 12.27 -26.57
CA ALA A 21 16.88 10.86 -26.91
C ALA A 21 17.01 9.91 -25.71
N GLU A 22 17.84 10.27 -24.72
CA GLU A 22 18.05 9.48 -23.49
C GLU A 22 16.91 9.70 -22.48
N ALA A 23 16.35 10.92 -22.44
CA ALA A 23 15.14 11.24 -21.67
C ALA A 23 13.90 10.55 -22.24
N GLU A 24 13.77 10.47 -23.57
CA GLU A 24 12.70 9.73 -24.25
C GLU A 24 12.82 8.21 -24.04
N ALA A 25 14.04 7.67 -24.06
CA ALA A 25 14.29 6.26 -23.73
C ALA A 25 13.99 5.92 -22.26
N ALA A 26 14.26 6.85 -21.33
CA ALA A 26 13.89 6.70 -19.93
C ALA A 26 12.36 6.78 -19.72
N ALA A 27 11.67 7.68 -20.43
CA ALA A 27 10.22 7.80 -20.38
C ALA A 27 9.48 6.58 -20.96
N ALA A 28 10.05 5.91 -21.98
CA ALA A 28 9.51 4.67 -22.52
C ALA A 28 9.56 3.49 -21.52
N HIS A 29 10.49 3.53 -20.55
CA HIS A 29 10.64 2.51 -19.53
C HIS A 29 9.74 2.73 -18.30
N GLU A 30 9.13 3.92 -18.16
CA GLU A 30 8.15 4.26 -17.12
C GLU A 30 6.70 4.00 -17.56
N GLN A 31 6.44 2.91 -18.31
CA GLN A 31 5.10 2.33 -18.27
C GLN A 31 4.87 1.81 -16.85
N ARG A 32 4.34 2.69 -15.98
CA ARG A 32 3.80 2.37 -14.66
C ARG A 32 2.77 1.27 -14.87
N GLN A 33 3.20 0.02 -14.73
CA GLN A 33 2.31 -1.11 -14.77
C GLN A 33 1.26 -0.86 -13.68
N ALA A 34 0.03 -0.62 -14.10
CA ALA A 34 -1.08 -0.53 -13.17
C ALA A 34 -1.09 -1.83 -12.35
N PRO A 35 -1.22 -1.77 -11.02
CA PRO A 35 -1.24 -2.98 -10.22
C PRO A 35 -2.33 -3.92 -10.77
N PRO A 36 -2.07 -5.23 -10.85
CA PRO A 36 -3.03 -6.18 -11.40
C PRO A 36 -4.37 -6.04 -10.66
N PRO A 37 -5.51 -6.18 -11.38
CA PRO A 37 -6.82 -6.05 -10.76
C PRO A 37 -6.95 -7.08 -9.63
N ARG A 38 -6.97 -6.60 -8.38
CA ARG A 38 -7.21 -7.45 -7.21
C ARG A 38 -8.62 -8.03 -7.35
N LYS A 39 -8.77 -9.35 -7.16
CA LYS A 39 -10.09 -9.98 -7.18
C LYS A 39 -10.93 -9.36 -6.08
N LYS A 40 -12.22 -9.11 -6.35
CA LYS A 40 -13.13 -8.45 -5.39
C LYS A 40 -13.14 -9.14 -4.02
N GLU A 41 -13.09 -10.47 -4.03
CA GLU A 41 -13.04 -11.33 -2.84
C GLU A 41 -11.81 -11.06 -1.94
N ASP A 42 -10.65 -10.78 -2.55
CA ASP A 42 -9.43 -10.46 -1.81
C ASP A 42 -9.54 -9.07 -1.17
N TYR A 43 -10.21 -8.15 -1.86
CA TYR A 43 -10.40 -6.79 -1.37
C TYR A 43 -11.31 -6.73 -0.14
N GLU A 44 -12.42 -7.48 -0.15
CA GLU A 44 -13.34 -7.57 0.99
C GLU A 44 -12.68 -8.22 2.22
N LYS A 45 -11.86 -9.26 2.01
CA LYS A 45 -11.07 -9.90 3.07
C LYS A 45 -10.01 -8.98 3.66
N ILE A 46 -9.37 -8.16 2.85
CA ILE A 46 -8.39 -7.19 3.34
C ILE A 46 -9.09 -6.08 4.13
N GLN A 47 -10.23 -5.57 3.64
CA GLN A 47 -10.99 -4.55 4.35
C GLN A 47 -11.56 -5.06 5.68
N SER A 48 -12.07 -6.29 5.72
CA SER A 48 -12.61 -6.88 6.95
C SER A 48 -11.57 -6.97 8.04
N LYS A 49 -10.35 -7.40 7.67
CA LYS A 49 -9.20 -7.45 8.58
C LYS A 49 -8.83 -6.06 9.09
N GLN A 50 -8.66 -5.08 8.19
CA GLN A 50 -8.30 -3.71 8.57
C GLN A 50 -9.33 -3.05 9.48
N ARG A 51 -10.62 -3.22 9.19
CA ARG A 51 -11.70 -2.69 10.04
C ARG A 51 -11.71 -3.38 11.41
N ALA A 52 -11.51 -4.68 11.47
CA ALA A 52 -11.42 -5.41 12.74
C ALA A 52 -10.26 -4.92 13.60
N GLU A 53 -9.08 -4.69 13.01
CA GLU A 53 -7.91 -4.13 13.70
C GLU A 53 -8.19 -2.72 14.24
N MET A 54 -8.85 -1.87 13.44
CA MET A 54 -9.26 -0.53 13.87
C MET A 54 -10.23 -0.58 15.07
N ILE A 55 -11.26 -1.42 15.02
CA ILE A 55 -12.24 -1.58 16.10
C ILE A 55 -11.57 -2.13 17.37
N LEU A 56 -10.59 -3.04 17.24
CA LEU A 56 -9.82 -3.52 18.39
C LEU A 56 -8.92 -2.43 19.00
N GLY A 57 -8.43 -1.49 18.18
CA GLY A 57 -7.65 -0.35 18.62
C GLY A 57 -8.48 0.76 19.27
N GLN A 58 -9.77 0.89 18.91
CA GLN A 58 -10.68 1.90 19.45
C GLN A 58 -11.71 1.28 20.40
N TYR A 59 -11.49 1.44 21.70
CA TYR A 59 -12.35 0.87 22.73
C TYR A 59 -13.81 1.35 22.65
N ASP A 60 -14.04 2.61 22.27
CA ASP A 60 -15.40 3.16 22.11
C ASP A 60 -16.19 2.45 21.01
N LEU A 61 -15.54 2.15 19.88
CA LEU A 61 -16.17 1.37 18.80
C LEU A 61 -16.49 -0.05 19.25
N LEU A 62 -15.57 -0.68 19.98
CA LEU A 62 -15.78 -2.02 20.53
C LEU A 62 -17.02 -2.05 21.45
N ILE A 63 -17.17 -1.06 22.32
CA ILE A 63 -18.35 -0.92 23.20
C ILE A 63 -19.61 -0.71 22.36
N LYS A 64 -19.57 0.21 21.39
CA LYS A 64 -20.72 0.50 20.52
C LYS A 64 -21.24 -0.78 19.86
N TYR A 65 -20.35 -1.59 19.28
CA TYR A 65 -20.71 -2.87 18.69
C TYR A 65 -21.22 -3.89 19.72
N ALA A 66 -20.65 -3.92 20.93
CA ALA A 66 -21.14 -4.77 22.00
C ALA A 66 -22.58 -4.42 22.42
N VAL A 67 -22.87 -3.12 22.57
CA VAL A 67 -24.19 -2.60 22.94
C VAL A 67 -25.22 -2.86 21.84
N GLU A 68 -24.89 -2.53 20.59
CA GLU A 68 -25.81 -2.70 19.44
C GLU A 68 -26.22 -4.16 19.22
N ASN A 69 -25.37 -5.12 19.60
CA ASN A 69 -25.62 -6.53 19.40
C ASN A 69 -26.09 -7.25 20.68
N GLY A 70 -26.15 -6.56 21.82
CA GLY A 70 -26.51 -7.15 23.10
C GLY A 70 -25.51 -8.22 23.57
N ILE A 71 -24.24 -8.10 23.17
CA ILE A 71 -23.18 -9.07 23.48
C ILE A 71 -22.22 -8.44 24.49
N SER A 72 -21.69 -9.26 25.40
CA SER A 72 -20.64 -8.82 26.33
C SER A 72 -19.38 -8.35 25.59
N ILE A 73 -18.77 -7.24 26.02
CA ILE A 73 -17.52 -6.69 25.46
C ILE A 73 -16.42 -7.75 25.23
N PRO A 74 -16.15 -8.71 26.15
CA PRO A 74 -15.14 -9.74 25.92
C PRO A 74 -15.44 -10.65 24.72
N LYS A 75 -16.71 -11.01 24.51
CA LYS A 75 -17.14 -11.82 23.37
C LYS A 75 -17.01 -11.04 22.06
N THR A 76 -17.38 -9.76 22.05
CA THR A 76 -17.20 -8.84 20.90
C THR A 76 -15.73 -8.70 20.53
N ARG A 77 -14.85 -8.56 21.54
CA ARG A 77 -13.39 -8.52 21.33
C ARG A 77 -12.84 -9.83 20.78
N ALA A 78 -13.31 -10.97 21.28
CA ALA A 78 -12.92 -12.27 20.78
C ALA A 78 -13.35 -12.48 19.32
N TYR A 79 -14.54 -12.00 18.95
CA TYR A 79 -15.02 -12.01 17.57
C TYR A 79 -14.10 -11.19 16.65
N PHE A 80 -13.84 -9.91 16.96
CA PHE A 80 -12.99 -9.07 16.10
C PHE A 80 -11.55 -9.56 16.03
N ARG A 81 -11.03 -10.21 17.08
CA ARG A 81 -9.73 -10.89 17.02
C ARG A 81 -9.70 -12.02 16.00
N LYS A 82 -10.75 -12.84 15.93
CA LYS A 82 -10.84 -13.91 14.92
C LYS A 82 -10.89 -13.34 13.52
N VAL A 83 -11.66 -12.27 13.31
CA VAL A 83 -11.73 -11.59 12.01
C VAL A 83 -10.38 -10.98 11.62
N ALA A 84 -9.67 -10.31 12.54
CA ALA A 84 -8.36 -9.74 12.28
C ALA A 84 -7.32 -10.84 11.91
N LEU A 85 -7.48 -12.04 12.44
CA LEU A 85 -6.66 -13.20 12.10
C LEU A 85 -7.08 -13.89 10.80
N GLY A 86 -8.17 -13.46 10.16
CA GLY A 86 -8.70 -14.10 8.94
C GLY A 86 -9.36 -15.45 9.19
N ILE A 87 -9.70 -15.76 10.44
CA ILE A 87 -10.40 -17.00 10.81
C ILE A 87 -11.89 -16.78 10.56
N GLU A 88 -12.57 -17.79 9.98
CA GLU A 88 -14.02 -17.76 9.85
C GLU A 88 -14.67 -17.56 11.22
N ALA A 89 -15.27 -16.39 11.40
CA ALA A 89 -16.00 -16.02 12.59
C ALA A 89 -17.49 -16.08 12.25
N GLN A 90 -18.26 -16.85 13.03
CA GLN A 90 -19.72 -16.85 12.91
C GLN A 90 -20.24 -15.41 13.07
N PRO A 91 -21.17 -14.94 12.23
CA PRO A 91 -21.64 -13.56 12.26
C PRO A 91 -22.49 -13.32 13.50
N VAL A 92 -21.84 -13.01 14.62
CA VAL A 92 -22.52 -12.65 15.87
C VAL A 92 -22.98 -11.19 15.82
N ILE A 93 -22.40 -10.37 14.94
CA ILE A 93 -22.57 -8.91 14.88
C ILE A 93 -23.35 -8.52 13.61
N LYS A 94 -24.54 -7.95 13.79
CA LYS A 94 -25.37 -7.36 12.73
C LYS A 94 -24.77 -6.03 12.24
N ASN A 95 -25.02 -5.68 10.97
CA ASN A 95 -24.68 -4.39 10.34
C ASN A 95 -23.19 -4.00 10.30
N TRP A 96 -22.27 -4.97 10.35
CA TRP A 96 -20.84 -4.65 10.44
C TRP A 96 -20.10 -4.64 9.10
N PHE A 97 -20.74 -5.11 8.01
CA PHE A 97 -20.22 -5.11 6.63
C PHE A 97 -21.13 -4.51 5.55
N SER A 98 -22.36 -4.12 5.88
CA SER A 98 -23.27 -3.48 4.92
C SER A 98 -22.84 -2.07 4.56
#